data_AF-A0A536LL70-F1
#
_entry.id   AF-A0A536LL70-F1
#
_cell.length_a   1.000
_cell.length_b   1.000
_cell.length_c   1.000
_cell.angle_alpha   90.00
_cell.angle_beta   90.00
_cell.angle_gamma   90.00
#
_symmetry.space_group_name_H-M   'P 1'
#
loop_
_entity.id
_entity.type
_entity.pdbx_description
1 polymer ?
#
loop_
_entity_poly.entity_id
_entity_poly.type
_entity_poly.pdbx_seq_one_letter_code
_entity_poly.pdbx_strand_id
1 'polypeptide(L)'
;METTKRSETESAKGFSRRHFLKVAGAGAAAIGATSGLAAIGGQSLLSPDVALAATHLENFGRIFPSLPSFAPATDVVRAALMDIGKPGGILDANDNLAAGPVALIVDPALSANNRNNPTHTAGTTFMGQFLDHDMTFDTGSTLGVPTKPESATNARTPSFDLDSVYGRGPVADSQLYDPANRIKFKVESGGLFEDLPRTADMRAIIADPRNDENMVIAGLQSAFFLFHNKMVDLVGRTMPAARDPFRTARTLTTYHYHWLILKEFLPLFVGQPMVDRILSEGRRFYTVKKDEAVIPVEFQGATYRFGHSMVRPSYRANLAGDQGQPFFAMIFDPAGDGQADPVDLRGGARAPRRFIGWQTFFNFGDGEVKPNKRIDTRISTPLFHLPLNALAFPGGPLALPQRNLLRHLTWQLPSGQAIARA
;
A
#
# COMPACT_ATOMS: atom_id res chain seq x y z
N MET A 1 37.56 29.43 -46.88
CA MET A 1 37.13 30.59 -46.06
C MET A 1 35.62 30.47 -45.94
N GLU A 2 35.08 30.37 -44.70
CA GLU A 2 33.66 30.49 -44.27
C GLU A 2 32.55 29.97 -45.23
N THR A 3 31.66 29.02 -44.91
CA THR A 3 30.70 28.87 -43.80
C THR A 3 30.06 27.46 -43.91
N THR A 4 29.18 26.92 -43.05
CA THR A 4 28.93 27.02 -41.58
C THR A 4 27.99 25.85 -41.22
N LYS A 5 28.15 25.22 -40.05
CA LYS A 5 27.09 24.39 -39.43
C LYS A 5 27.10 24.57 -37.91
N ARG A 6 25.99 25.09 -37.36
CA ARG A 6 25.78 25.24 -35.92
C ARG A 6 25.44 23.90 -35.27
N SER A 7 25.93 23.69 -34.05
CA SER A 7 25.32 22.81 -33.06
C SER A 7 24.69 23.69 -31.98
N GLU A 8 23.39 23.54 -31.71
CA GLU A 8 22.73 24.18 -30.58
C GLU A 8 22.48 23.14 -29.48
N THR A 9 23.20 23.27 -28.38
CA THR A 9 22.95 22.59 -27.11
C THR A 9 22.08 23.46 -26.23
N GLU A 10 20.84 23.05 -25.94
CA GLU A 10 20.04 23.63 -24.86
C GLU A 10 20.17 22.79 -23.58
N SER A 11 20.51 23.46 -22.47
CA SER A 11 20.60 22.82 -21.16
C SER A 11 19.27 22.92 -20.40
N ALA A 12 18.69 21.79 -20.00
CA ALA A 12 17.53 21.78 -19.12
C ALA A 12 17.91 22.30 -17.71
N LYS A 13 17.37 23.47 -17.32
CA LYS A 13 17.56 24.02 -15.97
C LYS A 13 16.51 23.47 -15.00
N GLY A 14 16.95 22.71 -14.00
CA GLY A 14 16.11 22.21 -12.93
C GLY A 14 15.68 23.30 -11.93
N PHE A 15 14.46 23.19 -11.41
CA PHE A 15 13.93 24.11 -10.39
C PHE A 15 14.53 23.82 -9.00
N SER A 16 15.07 24.86 -8.35
CA SER A 16 15.69 24.78 -7.03
C SER A 16 14.77 25.28 -5.91
N ARG A 17 14.76 24.57 -4.77
CA ARG A 17 13.86 24.74 -3.61
C ARG A 17 13.85 26.12 -2.91
N ARG A 18 14.63 27.12 -3.38
CA ARG A 18 14.81 28.42 -2.68
C ARG A 18 13.95 29.58 -3.19
N HIS A 19 13.11 29.42 -4.21
CA HIS A 19 12.30 30.52 -4.76
C HIS A 19 10.86 30.62 -4.18
N PHE A 20 10.35 29.57 -3.54
CA PHE A 20 8.94 29.53 -3.10
C PHE A 20 8.62 30.39 -1.86
N LEU A 21 9.62 30.70 -1.02
CA LEU A 21 9.44 31.44 0.25
C LEU A 21 9.37 32.97 0.09
N LYS A 22 8.97 33.49 -1.07
CA LYS A 22 8.84 34.95 -1.32
C LYS A 22 7.48 35.44 -1.84
N VAL A 23 6.49 34.55 -2.03
CA VAL A 23 5.17 34.95 -2.56
C VAL A 23 4.08 35.02 -1.48
N ALA A 24 4.30 34.42 -0.30
CA ALA A 24 3.39 34.53 0.84
C ALA A 24 3.61 35.83 1.64
N GLY A 25 3.24 36.99 1.08
CA GLY A 25 3.37 38.25 1.81
C GLY A 25 3.04 39.53 1.04
N ALA A 26 1.75 39.79 0.75
CA ALA A 26 1.10 41.11 0.70
C ALA A 26 -0.29 41.00 0.02
N GLY A 27 -1.28 41.78 0.47
CA GLY A 27 -2.51 42.03 -0.30
C GLY A 27 -3.82 41.82 0.45
N ALA A 28 -4.31 42.87 1.11
CA ALA A 28 -5.71 42.98 1.53
C ALA A 28 -6.34 44.20 0.83
N ALA A 29 -7.48 44.04 0.13
CA ALA A 29 -8.47 45.10 -0.11
C ALA A 29 -9.73 44.62 -0.90
N ALA A 30 -10.89 44.85 -0.28
CA ALA A 30 -12.18 45.32 -0.82
C ALA A 30 -12.75 44.99 -2.23
N ILE A 31 -13.96 44.40 -2.19
CA ILE A 31 -15.24 44.81 -2.85
C ILE A 31 -15.29 45.03 -4.38
N GLY A 32 -16.20 44.29 -5.04
CA GLY A 32 -16.81 44.63 -6.35
C GLY A 32 -18.00 43.69 -6.66
N ALA A 33 -19.12 44.22 -7.17
CA ALA A 33 -20.37 43.46 -7.37
C ALA A 33 -20.88 43.49 -8.82
N THR A 34 -21.89 42.65 -9.13
CA THR A 34 -22.69 42.58 -10.39
C THR A 34 -21.94 42.09 -11.65
N SER A 35 -22.52 41.37 -12.62
CA SER A 35 -23.83 40.69 -12.78
C SER A 35 -23.82 39.89 -14.10
N GLY A 36 -24.62 38.81 -14.24
CA GLY A 36 -24.99 38.32 -15.60
C GLY A 36 -25.23 36.82 -15.79
N LEU A 37 -26.48 36.38 -15.60
CA LEU A 37 -27.24 35.41 -16.44
C LEU A 37 -26.51 34.20 -17.08
N ALA A 38 -26.89 32.98 -16.65
CA ALA A 38 -27.85 32.17 -17.40
C ALA A 38 -28.23 30.89 -16.62
N ALA A 39 -29.51 30.72 -16.29
CA ALA A 39 -30.02 29.47 -15.73
C ALA A 39 -30.38 28.50 -16.87
N ILE A 40 -29.77 27.31 -16.89
CA ILE A 40 -30.29 26.17 -17.64
C ILE A 40 -30.67 25.10 -16.62
N GLY A 41 -31.98 24.91 -16.44
CA GLY A 41 -32.52 23.94 -15.49
C GLY A 41 -32.35 22.51 -15.99
N GLY A 42 -31.24 21.87 -15.62
CA GLY A 42 -31.14 20.41 -15.57
C GLY A 42 -31.61 19.93 -14.19
N GLN A 43 -32.69 19.15 -14.15
CA GLN A 43 -33.20 18.60 -12.88
C GLN A 43 -32.17 17.63 -12.29
N SER A 44 -31.56 18.01 -11.17
CA SER A 44 -30.65 17.16 -10.40
C SER A 44 -31.42 16.06 -9.68
N LEU A 45 -31.72 14.97 -10.39
CA LEU A 45 -32.13 13.70 -9.79
C LEU A 45 -30.90 12.96 -9.22
N LEU A 46 -30.28 13.58 -8.21
CA LEU A 46 -29.38 12.92 -7.27
C LEU A 46 -29.97 13.16 -5.88
N SER A 47 -30.72 12.17 -5.40
CA SER A 47 -31.33 12.20 -4.08
C SER A 47 -30.24 12.35 -3.00
N PRO A 48 -30.49 13.14 -1.94
CA PRO A 48 -29.77 12.92 -0.69
C PRO A 48 -30.08 11.51 -0.17
N ASP A 49 -29.18 10.98 0.66
CA ASP A 49 -29.20 9.66 1.32
C ASP A 49 -28.38 8.55 0.64
N VAL A 50 -27.05 8.76 0.58
CA VAL A 50 -26.11 7.65 0.85
C VAL A 50 -26.15 7.37 2.35
N ALA A 51 -27.28 6.85 2.82
CA ALA A 51 -27.45 6.43 4.20
C ALA A 51 -26.58 5.18 4.43
N LEU A 52 -25.44 5.35 5.10
CA LEU A 52 -24.63 4.24 5.57
C LEU A 52 -25.49 3.38 6.50
N ALA A 53 -25.74 2.13 6.10
CA ALA A 53 -26.35 1.13 6.98
C ALA A 53 -25.34 0.55 8.00
N ALA A 54 -24.13 1.12 8.11
CA ALA A 54 -23.13 0.75 9.11
C ALA A 54 -23.57 1.24 10.50
N THR A 55 -23.95 0.30 11.37
CA THR A 55 -24.39 0.60 12.74
C THR A 55 -23.24 0.96 13.70
N HIS A 56 -21.99 0.72 13.30
CA HIS A 56 -20.78 1.07 14.02
C HIS A 56 -19.68 1.53 13.04
N LEU A 57 -18.90 2.55 13.41
CA LEU A 57 -17.80 3.11 12.60
C LEU A 57 -16.64 2.13 12.37
N GLU A 58 -16.58 1.06 13.16
CA GLU A 58 -15.61 -0.03 13.03
C GLU A 58 -16.04 -1.09 12.00
N ASN A 59 -17.21 -0.97 11.36
CA ASN A 59 -17.67 -1.94 10.35
C ASN A 59 -17.41 -1.45 8.91
N PHE A 60 -17.43 -2.36 7.95
CA PHE A 60 -17.35 -2.00 6.53
C PHE A 60 -18.66 -1.37 6.02
N GLY A 61 -18.57 -0.64 4.91
CA GLY A 61 -19.72 -0.05 4.23
C GLY A 61 -19.70 -0.24 2.72
N ARG A 62 -20.51 0.56 2.02
CA ARG A 62 -20.65 0.58 0.55
C ARG A 62 -20.65 2.00 0.03
N ILE A 63 -20.16 2.19 -1.20
CA ILE A 63 -20.41 3.41 -1.99
C ILE A 63 -21.73 3.26 -2.77
N PHE A 64 -22.05 2.05 -3.23
CA PHE A 64 -23.21 1.79 -4.11
C PHE A 64 -24.20 0.79 -3.49
N PRO A 65 -24.90 1.14 -2.40
CA PRO A 65 -25.76 0.21 -1.65
C PRO A 65 -26.99 -0.29 -2.43
N SER A 66 -27.40 0.40 -3.49
CA SER A 66 -28.55 0.03 -4.33
C SER A 66 -28.19 -0.93 -5.48
N LEU A 67 -26.90 -1.16 -5.77
CA LEU A 67 -26.50 -2.04 -6.86
C LEU A 67 -26.49 -3.52 -6.41
N PRO A 68 -27.04 -4.45 -7.22
CA PRO A 68 -27.03 -5.87 -6.89
C PRO A 68 -25.63 -6.48 -7.04
N SER A 69 -25.39 -7.59 -6.33
CA SER A 69 -24.20 -8.44 -6.52
C SER A 69 -24.03 -8.85 -7.99
N PHE A 70 -22.79 -8.94 -8.46
CA PHE A 70 -22.45 -9.37 -9.83
C PHE A 70 -22.95 -10.78 -10.16
N ALA A 71 -23.07 -11.64 -9.15
CA ALA A 71 -23.55 -13.02 -9.25
C ALA A 71 -24.12 -13.52 -7.90
N PRO A 72 -25.00 -14.54 -7.91
CA PRO A 72 -25.37 -15.28 -6.70
C PRO A 72 -24.23 -16.20 -6.26
N ALA A 73 -24.03 -16.36 -4.94
CA ALA A 73 -22.98 -17.22 -4.39
C ALA A 73 -23.38 -18.72 -4.38
N THR A 74 -23.49 -19.30 -5.57
CA THR A 74 -23.69 -20.74 -5.79
C THR A 74 -22.36 -21.47 -5.94
N ASP A 75 -22.35 -22.79 -5.77
CA ASP A 75 -21.12 -23.60 -5.96
C ASP A 75 -20.60 -23.56 -7.40
N VAL A 76 -21.49 -23.42 -8.38
CA VAL A 76 -21.12 -23.22 -9.79
C VAL A 76 -20.32 -21.91 -9.95
N VAL A 77 -20.77 -20.82 -9.33
CA VAL A 77 -20.05 -19.53 -9.40
C VAL A 77 -18.75 -19.61 -8.61
N ARG A 78 -18.72 -20.24 -7.41
CA ARG A 78 -17.48 -20.47 -6.66
C ARG A 78 -16.46 -21.26 -7.51
N ALA A 79 -16.88 -22.35 -8.15
CA ALA A 79 -16.04 -23.17 -9.01
C ALA A 79 -15.50 -22.39 -10.22
N ALA A 80 -16.32 -21.57 -10.87
CA ALA A 80 -15.88 -20.72 -11.99
C ALA A 80 -14.82 -19.69 -11.57
N LEU A 81 -15.00 -19.04 -10.40
CA LEU A 81 -14.01 -18.09 -9.87
C LEU A 81 -12.71 -18.79 -9.44
N MET A 82 -12.82 -20.00 -8.89
CA MET A 82 -11.65 -20.85 -8.59
C MET A 82 -10.91 -21.24 -9.88
N ASP A 83 -11.61 -21.55 -10.97
CA ASP A 83 -11.00 -21.90 -12.25
C ASP A 83 -10.26 -20.72 -12.89
N ILE A 84 -10.87 -19.53 -12.88
CA ILE A 84 -10.24 -18.28 -13.37
C ILE A 84 -8.94 -17.98 -12.62
N GLY A 85 -8.94 -18.16 -11.30
CA GLY A 85 -7.79 -17.86 -10.43
C GLY A 85 -6.78 -18.99 -10.23
N LYS A 86 -6.93 -20.17 -10.87
CA LYS A 86 -6.08 -21.35 -10.61
C LYS A 86 -4.62 -21.13 -11.07
N PRO A 87 -3.64 -21.83 -10.47
CA PRO A 87 -2.26 -21.89 -10.99
C PRO A 87 -2.23 -22.33 -12.45
N GLY A 88 -1.42 -21.67 -13.29
CA GLY A 88 -1.41 -21.85 -14.74
C GLY A 88 -2.66 -21.35 -15.48
N GLY A 89 -3.60 -20.71 -14.76
CA GLY A 89 -4.84 -20.16 -15.30
C GLY A 89 -4.67 -18.85 -16.07
N ILE A 90 -5.79 -18.23 -16.48
CA ILE A 90 -5.77 -17.04 -17.35
C ILE A 90 -5.17 -15.80 -16.68
N LEU A 91 -5.17 -15.74 -15.35
CA LEU A 91 -4.56 -14.66 -14.56
C LEU A 91 -3.08 -14.93 -14.25
N ASP A 92 -2.58 -16.15 -14.48
CA ASP A 92 -1.19 -16.49 -14.22
C ASP A 92 -0.29 -15.87 -15.30
N ALA A 93 0.77 -15.20 -14.87
CA ALA A 93 1.84 -14.70 -15.72
C ALA A 93 2.61 -15.84 -16.42
N ASN A 94 2.62 -17.04 -15.83
CA ASN A 94 3.48 -18.17 -16.21
C ASN A 94 4.96 -17.74 -16.28
N ASP A 95 5.44 -17.08 -15.22
CA ASP A 95 6.84 -16.70 -15.04
C ASP A 95 7.71 -17.97 -15.03
N ASN A 96 8.82 -17.99 -15.78
CA ASN A 96 9.74 -19.12 -15.80
C ASN A 96 10.60 -19.16 -14.52
N LEU A 97 10.05 -19.70 -13.43
CA LEU A 97 10.70 -19.72 -12.12
C LEU A 97 12.04 -20.48 -12.12
N ALA A 98 12.19 -21.47 -13.00
CA ALA A 98 13.42 -22.25 -13.16
C ALA A 98 14.62 -21.43 -13.68
N ALA A 99 14.40 -20.24 -14.25
CA ALA A 99 15.48 -19.33 -14.61
C ALA A 99 16.15 -18.67 -13.39
N GLY A 100 15.53 -18.75 -12.21
CA GLY A 100 16.06 -18.22 -10.96
C GLY A 100 15.85 -16.71 -10.76
N PRO A 101 16.04 -16.21 -9.52
CA PRO A 101 15.61 -14.87 -9.13
C PRO A 101 16.38 -13.75 -9.83
N VAL A 102 17.63 -13.99 -10.23
CA VAL A 102 18.46 -13.02 -10.97
C VAL A 102 17.96 -12.82 -12.40
N ALA A 103 17.77 -13.92 -13.16
CA ALA A 103 17.36 -13.86 -14.56
C ALA A 103 15.99 -13.18 -14.72
N LEU A 104 15.03 -13.50 -13.84
CA LEU A 104 13.70 -12.86 -13.77
C LEU A 104 13.73 -11.33 -13.51
N ILE A 105 14.88 -10.75 -13.18
CA ILE A 105 15.10 -9.31 -13.04
C ILE A 105 15.85 -8.73 -14.24
N VAL A 106 16.91 -9.41 -14.72
CA VAL A 106 17.84 -8.84 -15.70
C VAL A 106 17.52 -9.20 -17.16
N ASP A 107 16.79 -10.29 -17.41
CA ASP A 107 16.38 -10.69 -18.77
C ASP A 107 14.97 -10.13 -19.08
N PRO A 108 14.84 -9.19 -20.05
CA PRO A 108 13.54 -8.67 -20.47
C PRO A 108 12.63 -9.72 -21.12
N ALA A 109 13.18 -10.76 -21.75
CA ALA A 109 12.41 -11.80 -22.43
C ALA A 109 11.55 -12.60 -21.42
N LEU A 110 12.11 -12.88 -20.23
CA LEU A 110 11.39 -13.52 -19.13
C LEU A 110 10.26 -12.64 -18.54
N SER A 111 10.22 -11.35 -18.88
CA SER A 111 9.13 -10.42 -18.51
C SER A 111 8.13 -10.15 -19.65
N ALA A 112 8.16 -10.89 -20.76
CA ALA A 112 7.27 -10.64 -21.91
C ALA A 112 5.77 -10.78 -21.58
N ASN A 113 5.43 -11.81 -20.80
CA ASN A 113 4.06 -12.09 -20.30
C ASN A 113 3.73 -11.36 -18.99
N ASN A 114 4.76 -10.85 -18.28
CA ASN A 114 4.65 -10.18 -16.99
C ASN A 114 5.40 -8.85 -17.05
N ARG A 115 4.80 -7.86 -17.70
CA ARG A 115 5.53 -6.68 -18.17
C ARG A 115 5.87 -5.75 -17.02
N ASN A 116 7.09 -5.21 -17.06
CA ASN A 116 7.49 -4.17 -16.13
C ASN A 116 6.70 -2.87 -16.41
N ASN A 117 6.44 -2.12 -15.34
CA ASN A 117 5.86 -0.78 -15.39
C ASN A 117 6.94 0.23 -15.80
N PRO A 118 6.66 1.16 -16.75
CA PRO A 118 7.66 2.16 -17.17
C PRO A 118 7.88 3.31 -16.18
N THR A 119 6.96 3.55 -15.24
CA THR A 119 6.99 4.75 -14.36
C THR A 119 7.05 4.46 -12.87
N HIS A 120 6.62 3.29 -12.40
CA HIS A 120 6.59 2.94 -10.97
C HIS A 120 7.79 2.10 -10.55
N THR A 121 8.26 2.31 -9.32
CA THR A 121 9.37 1.54 -8.74
C THR A 121 8.85 0.29 -8.01
N ALA A 122 9.73 -0.68 -7.75
CA ALA A 122 9.40 -1.88 -6.97
C ALA A 122 8.85 -1.54 -5.57
N GLY A 123 9.37 -0.49 -4.94
CA GLY A 123 8.90 0.03 -3.65
C GLY A 123 7.50 0.63 -3.68
N THR A 124 7.03 1.13 -4.84
CA THR A 124 5.64 1.60 -5.01
C THR A 124 4.63 0.50 -4.68
N THR A 125 4.93 -0.77 -5.01
CA THR A 125 4.04 -1.91 -4.68
C THR A 125 3.91 -2.12 -3.17
N PHE A 126 5.04 -2.13 -2.45
CA PHE A 126 5.06 -2.39 -1.01
C PHE A 126 4.59 -1.20 -0.18
N MET A 127 4.79 0.03 -0.66
CA MET A 127 4.16 1.20 -0.07
C MET A 127 2.63 1.12 -0.19
N GLY A 128 2.10 0.65 -1.33
CA GLY A 128 0.65 0.40 -1.48
C GLY A 128 0.11 -0.66 -0.52
N GLN A 129 0.86 -1.74 -0.29
CA GLN A 129 0.52 -2.76 0.71
C GLN A 129 0.55 -2.19 2.15
N PHE A 130 1.57 -1.41 2.50
CA PHE A 130 1.65 -0.75 3.82
C PHE A 130 0.48 0.23 4.05
N LEU A 131 0.06 0.95 3.01
CA LEU A 131 -1.14 1.81 3.03
C LEU A 131 -2.44 1.03 3.20
N ASP A 132 -2.58 -0.15 2.57
CA ASP A 132 -3.74 -1.04 2.78
C ASP A 132 -3.79 -1.50 4.23
N HIS A 133 -2.65 -1.93 4.78
CA HIS A 133 -2.57 -2.42 6.15
C HIS A 133 -2.96 -1.36 7.20
N ASP A 134 -2.74 -0.08 6.90
CA ASP A 134 -3.08 1.04 7.77
C ASP A 134 -4.56 1.43 7.76
N MET A 135 -5.27 1.19 6.65
CA MET A 135 -6.68 1.58 6.54
C MET A 135 -7.66 0.43 6.76
N THR A 136 -7.24 -0.81 6.49
CA THR A 136 -8.17 -1.93 6.44
C THR A 136 -7.62 -3.28 6.90
N PHE A 137 -8.43 -3.99 7.68
CA PHE A 137 -8.24 -5.38 8.05
C PHE A 137 -9.60 -6.05 8.31
N ASP A 138 -10.08 -6.86 7.36
CA ASP A 138 -11.25 -7.71 7.58
C ASP A 138 -10.90 -8.89 8.48
N THR A 139 -11.48 -8.92 9.68
CA THR A 139 -11.32 -10.01 10.65
C THR A 139 -12.61 -10.81 10.89
N GLY A 140 -13.73 -10.40 10.28
CA GLY A 140 -15.06 -10.93 10.58
C GLY A 140 -15.70 -11.77 9.48
N SER A 141 -15.22 -11.70 8.22
CA SER A 141 -15.92 -12.32 7.08
C SER A 141 -15.26 -13.58 6.51
N THR A 142 -16.08 -14.62 6.25
CA THR A 142 -15.63 -15.88 5.68
C THR A 142 -15.51 -15.80 4.16
N LEU A 143 -14.40 -16.33 3.62
CA LEU A 143 -14.09 -16.28 2.20
C LEU A 143 -15.08 -17.12 1.36
N GLY A 144 -15.66 -16.55 0.30
CA GLY A 144 -16.65 -17.20 -0.56
C GLY A 144 -18.07 -17.33 0.02
N VAL A 145 -18.30 -16.75 1.21
CA VAL A 145 -19.59 -16.76 1.92
C VAL A 145 -20.15 -15.33 1.98
N PRO A 146 -21.33 -15.06 1.38
CA PRO A 146 -21.97 -13.75 1.43
C PRO A 146 -22.08 -13.19 2.85
N THR A 147 -21.50 -12.02 3.03
CA THR A 147 -21.47 -11.26 4.29
C THR A 147 -22.03 -9.86 4.02
N LYS A 148 -22.75 -9.29 4.98
CA LYS A 148 -23.15 -7.87 4.93
C LYS A 148 -21.96 -7.04 5.41
N PRO A 149 -21.44 -6.08 4.62
CA PRO A 149 -20.34 -5.21 5.07
C PRO A 149 -20.60 -4.58 6.44
N GLU A 150 -21.85 -4.20 6.67
CA GLU A 150 -22.34 -3.48 7.84
C GLU A 150 -22.32 -4.33 9.13
N SER A 151 -22.12 -5.65 9.00
CA SER A 151 -21.96 -6.60 10.11
C SER A 151 -20.55 -7.19 10.22
N ALA A 152 -19.59 -6.73 9.41
CA ALA A 152 -18.22 -7.20 9.43
C ALA A 152 -17.29 -6.09 9.90
N THR A 153 -16.49 -6.38 10.93
CA THR A 153 -15.57 -5.42 11.55
C THR A 153 -14.29 -5.26 10.74
N ASN A 154 -13.95 -4.01 10.48
CA ASN A 154 -12.64 -3.54 10.06
C ASN A 154 -11.78 -3.31 11.32
N ALA A 155 -10.77 -4.14 11.57
CA ALA A 155 -9.91 -4.01 12.74
C ALA A 155 -8.87 -2.85 12.63
N ARG A 156 -9.12 -1.87 11.76
CA ARG A 156 -8.30 -0.67 11.51
C ARG A 156 -9.18 0.57 11.51
N THR A 157 -8.61 1.73 11.84
CA THR A 157 -9.33 2.97 11.60
C THR A 157 -9.53 3.22 10.10
N PRO A 158 -10.66 3.79 9.65
CA PRO A 158 -10.87 4.19 8.26
C PRO A 158 -10.11 5.49 7.94
N SER A 159 -8.82 5.54 8.25
CA SER A 159 -7.95 6.72 8.16
C SER A 159 -6.49 6.32 8.11
N PHE A 160 -5.67 7.13 7.44
CA PHE A 160 -4.21 6.97 7.41
C PHE A 160 -3.55 7.50 8.70
N ASP A 161 -3.91 6.98 9.86
CA ASP A 161 -3.45 7.50 11.15
C ASP A 161 -2.25 6.74 11.76
N LEU A 162 -1.72 5.73 11.05
CA LEU A 162 -0.64 4.86 11.48
C LEU A 162 -1.01 3.93 12.66
N ASP A 163 -2.28 3.55 12.84
CA ASP A 163 -2.69 2.58 13.88
C ASP A 163 -1.98 1.22 13.74
N SER A 164 -1.71 0.80 12.49
CA SER A 164 -0.92 -0.37 12.11
C SER A 164 0.54 -0.34 12.61
N VAL A 165 1.04 0.85 12.95
CA VAL A 165 2.38 1.09 13.50
C VAL A 165 2.33 1.35 15.01
N TYR A 166 1.47 2.25 15.46
CA TYR A 166 1.42 2.72 16.86
C TYR A 166 0.62 1.81 17.80
N GLY A 167 -0.26 0.96 17.26
CA GLY A 167 -1.25 0.23 18.05
C GLY A 167 -2.09 1.18 18.91
N ARG A 168 -2.45 0.73 20.11
CA ARG A 168 -3.17 1.54 21.10
C ARG A 168 -2.23 2.45 21.93
N GLY A 169 -1.00 2.65 21.46
CA GLY A 169 0.00 3.54 22.06
C GLY A 169 0.77 2.93 23.25
N PRO A 170 1.76 3.68 23.79
CA PRO A 170 2.79 3.15 24.70
C PRO A 170 2.32 2.73 26.09
N VAL A 171 1.07 3.03 26.46
CA VAL A 171 0.46 2.57 27.72
C VAL A 171 -0.25 1.23 27.52
N ALA A 172 -1.08 1.12 26.47
CA ALA A 172 -1.91 -0.05 26.24
C ALA A 172 -1.16 -1.19 25.51
N ASP A 173 -0.25 -0.84 24.60
CA ASP A 173 0.59 -1.77 23.83
C ASP A 173 2.08 -1.51 24.08
N SER A 174 2.44 -1.41 25.36
CA SER A 174 3.79 -1.06 25.83
C SER A 174 4.92 -1.97 25.28
N GLN A 175 4.61 -3.20 24.88
CA GLN A 175 5.54 -4.16 24.27
C GLN A 175 6.14 -3.70 22.93
N LEU A 176 5.50 -2.74 22.25
CA LEU A 176 5.99 -2.15 21.00
C LEU A 176 7.09 -1.10 21.23
N TYR A 177 7.24 -0.62 22.47
CA TYR A 177 8.03 0.56 22.81
C TYR A 177 9.27 0.21 23.63
N ASP A 178 10.29 1.06 23.55
CA ASP A 178 11.56 0.89 24.27
C ASP A 178 11.31 1.04 25.79
N PRO A 179 11.62 0.04 26.63
CA PRO A 179 11.41 0.14 28.08
C PRO A 179 12.25 1.25 28.73
N ALA A 180 13.40 1.63 28.15
CA ALA A 180 14.25 2.73 28.61
C ALA A 180 13.73 4.11 28.15
N ASN A 181 13.00 4.17 27.03
CA ASN A 181 12.36 5.39 26.54
C ASN A 181 11.00 5.07 25.90
N ARG A 182 9.97 4.97 26.74
CA ARG A 182 8.63 4.46 26.35
C ARG A 182 7.87 5.28 25.31
N ILE A 183 8.39 6.43 24.88
CA ILE A 183 7.81 7.21 23.77
C ILE A 183 8.50 6.91 22.42
N LYS A 184 9.54 6.07 22.41
CA LYS A 184 10.20 5.51 21.22
C LYS A 184 9.80 4.06 21.01
N PHE A 185 9.72 3.62 19.76
CA PHE A 185 9.56 2.22 19.40
C PHE A 185 10.81 1.42 19.74
N LYS A 186 10.60 0.16 20.16
CA LYS A 186 11.67 -0.84 20.23
C LYS A 186 12.07 -1.22 18.80
N VAL A 187 13.37 -1.30 18.54
CA VAL A 187 13.94 -1.79 17.27
C VAL A 187 15.07 -2.75 17.62
N GLU A 188 15.21 -3.83 16.87
CA GLU A 188 16.30 -4.81 17.03
C GLU A 188 17.20 -4.80 15.78
N SER A 189 18.14 -5.76 15.69
CA SER A 189 18.96 -5.94 14.49
C SER A 189 18.74 -7.33 13.89
N GLY A 190 18.72 -7.38 12.56
CA GLY A 190 18.75 -8.61 11.78
C GLY A 190 20.14 -9.28 11.71
N GLY A 191 21.17 -8.65 12.27
CA GLY A 191 22.56 -9.11 12.26
C GLY A 191 23.50 -8.08 11.63
N LEU A 192 23.08 -7.45 10.53
CA LEU A 192 23.83 -6.36 9.86
C LEU A 192 23.15 -4.99 9.97
N PHE A 193 21.82 -4.97 9.90
CA PHE A 193 20.99 -3.75 9.90
C PHE A 193 19.80 -3.91 10.85
N GLU A 194 18.93 -2.91 10.93
CA GLU A 194 17.74 -2.92 11.78
C GLU A 194 16.69 -3.96 11.32
N ASP A 195 16.06 -4.63 12.29
CA ASP A 195 14.92 -5.53 12.10
C ASP A 195 13.86 -5.25 13.17
N LEU A 196 12.66 -5.75 12.93
CA LEU A 196 11.57 -5.73 13.89
C LEU A 196 11.96 -6.47 15.17
N PRO A 197 11.51 -6.04 16.35
CA PRO A 197 11.63 -6.86 17.55
C PRO A 197 10.87 -8.17 17.38
N ARG A 198 11.46 -9.30 17.80
CA ARG A 198 10.85 -10.64 17.61
C ARG A 198 10.78 -11.42 18.91
N THR A 199 9.80 -12.32 18.99
CA THR A 199 9.74 -13.37 20.02
C THR A 199 10.78 -14.46 19.73
N ALA A 200 10.98 -15.40 20.67
CA ALA A 200 11.91 -16.52 20.52
C ALA A 200 11.54 -17.46 19.35
N ASP A 201 10.28 -17.48 18.91
CA ASP A 201 9.77 -18.19 17.74
C ASP A 201 9.59 -17.28 16.51
N MET A 202 10.38 -16.20 16.43
CA MET A 202 10.55 -15.31 15.27
C MET A 202 9.35 -14.45 14.85
N ARG A 203 8.22 -14.51 15.56
CA ARG A 203 7.07 -13.64 15.33
C ARG A 203 7.44 -12.19 15.67
N ALA A 204 7.14 -11.26 14.75
CA ALA A 204 7.36 -9.84 14.99
C ALA A 204 6.42 -9.29 16.09
N ILE A 205 6.98 -8.45 16.97
CA ILE A 205 6.28 -7.74 18.03
C ILE A 205 5.88 -6.36 17.47
N ILE A 206 4.78 -6.35 16.71
CA ILE A 206 4.27 -5.21 15.94
C ILE A 206 2.75 -5.10 16.10
N ALA A 207 2.17 -3.92 15.83
CA ALA A 207 0.72 -3.70 15.99
C ALA A 207 -0.12 -4.38 14.89
N ASP A 208 0.31 -4.29 13.62
CA ASP A 208 -0.24 -5.10 12.54
C ASP A 208 0.66 -6.31 12.23
N PRO A 209 0.24 -7.55 12.49
CA PRO A 209 1.05 -8.73 12.18
C PRO A 209 1.32 -8.89 10.67
N ARG A 210 0.48 -8.30 9.80
CA ARG A 210 0.70 -8.33 8.34
C ARG A 210 1.89 -7.48 7.91
N ASN A 211 2.36 -6.58 8.77
CA ASN A 211 3.60 -5.83 8.53
C ASN A 211 4.89 -6.68 8.72
N ASP A 212 4.76 -8.01 8.81
CA ASP A 212 5.83 -9.00 8.69
C ASP A 212 5.44 -10.16 7.73
N GLU A 213 4.54 -9.95 6.75
CA GLU A 213 4.24 -10.96 5.71
C GLU A 213 5.45 -11.22 4.78
N ASN A 214 6.17 -10.14 4.44
CA ASN A 214 7.39 -10.18 3.65
C ASN A 214 8.41 -9.17 4.17
N MET A 215 9.67 -9.44 3.87
CA MET A 215 10.82 -8.69 4.36
C MET A 215 10.83 -7.21 3.93
N VAL A 216 10.15 -6.86 2.83
CA VAL A 216 10.07 -5.46 2.36
C VAL A 216 9.12 -4.65 3.23
N ILE A 217 7.96 -5.22 3.60
CA ILE A 217 7.03 -4.60 4.54
C ILE A 217 7.63 -4.55 5.96
N ALA A 218 8.31 -5.61 6.40
CA ALA A 218 9.04 -5.61 7.67
C ALA A 218 10.11 -4.49 7.71
N GLY A 219 10.82 -4.27 6.60
CA GLY A 219 11.71 -3.12 6.43
C GLY A 219 11.00 -1.78 6.52
N LEU A 220 9.82 -1.62 5.90
CA LEU A 220 9.04 -0.37 5.95
C LEU A 220 8.56 -0.09 7.38
N GLN A 221 8.06 -1.10 8.08
CA GLN A 221 7.67 -1.01 9.49
C GLN A 221 8.85 -0.56 10.37
N SER A 222 10.04 -1.18 10.21
CA SER A 222 11.27 -0.73 10.87
C SER A 222 11.66 0.72 10.52
N ALA A 223 11.50 1.12 9.25
CA ALA A 223 11.79 2.49 8.83
C ALA A 223 10.84 3.51 9.49
N PHE A 224 9.55 3.19 9.63
CA PHE A 224 8.59 4.04 10.35
C PHE A 224 8.87 4.09 11.87
N PHE A 225 9.28 2.99 12.49
CA PHE A 225 9.75 2.98 13.89
C PHE A 225 10.96 3.91 14.08
N LEU A 226 11.99 3.78 13.24
CA LEU A 226 13.17 4.64 13.27
C LEU A 226 12.83 6.11 13.01
N PHE A 227 11.93 6.39 12.05
CA PHE A 227 11.49 7.74 11.72
C PHE A 227 10.75 8.42 12.87
N HIS A 228 9.81 7.72 13.53
CA HIS A 228 9.18 8.22 14.76
C HIS A 228 10.20 8.45 15.87
N ASN A 229 11.16 7.54 16.06
CA ASN A 229 12.23 7.71 17.06
C ASN A 229 13.09 8.96 16.79
N LYS A 230 13.34 9.30 15.52
CA LYS A 230 13.98 10.57 15.14
C LYS A 230 13.06 11.79 15.32
N MET A 231 11.75 11.64 15.16
CA MET A 231 10.79 12.70 15.47
C MET A 231 10.70 12.98 16.98
N VAL A 232 10.79 11.97 17.84
CA VAL A 232 10.95 12.14 19.29
C VAL A 232 12.24 12.92 19.60
N ASP A 233 13.37 12.55 18.98
CA ASP A 233 14.64 13.27 19.14
C ASP A 233 14.60 14.71 18.60
N LEU A 234 13.78 14.98 17.58
CA LEU A 234 13.54 16.33 17.07
C LEU A 234 12.73 17.15 18.07
N VAL A 235 11.57 16.64 18.50
CA VAL A 235 10.66 17.31 19.44
C VAL A 235 11.38 17.62 20.76
N GLY A 236 12.14 16.68 21.31
CA GLY A 236 12.91 16.91 22.55
C GLY A 236 13.95 18.03 22.44
N ARG A 237 14.49 18.31 21.23
CA ARG A 237 15.48 19.37 20.99
C ARG A 237 14.84 20.71 20.60
N THR A 238 13.78 20.72 19.80
CA THR A 238 13.21 21.94 19.22
C THR A 238 11.93 22.40 19.91
N MET A 239 11.28 21.54 20.68
CA MET A 239 10.03 21.80 21.39
C MET A 239 10.10 21.26 22.84
N PRO A 240 11.10 21.65 23.66
CA PRO A 240 11.30 21.10 25.01
C PRO A 240 10.13 21.37 25.97
N ALA A 241 9.26 22.33 25.67
CA ALA A 241 8.03 22.63 26.41
C ALA A 241 6.79 21.88 25.88
N ALA A 242 6.94 20.90 24.97
CA ALA A 242 5.83 20.10 24.46
C ALA A 242 5.17 19.29 25.59
N ARG A 243 3.90 19.56 25.87
CA ARG A 243 3.11 18.89 26.93
C ARG A 243 3.00 17.37 26.72
N ASP A 244 3.02 16.91 25.48
CA ASP A 244 2.97 15.50 25.10
C ASP A 244 3.93 15.25 23.91
N PRO A 245 5.24 15.01 24.21
CA PRO A 245 6.24 14.82 23.17
C PRO A 245 5.96 13.62 22.25
N PHE A 246 5.31 12.57 22.78
CA PHE A 246 4.90 11.40 22.00
C PHE A 246 3.86 11.77 20.94
N ARG A 247 2.76 12.42 21.34
CA ARG A 247 1.70 12.83 20.42
C ARG A 247 2.17 13.87 19.42
N THR A 248 3.07 14.78 19.81
CA THR A 248 3.71 15.70 18.88
C THR A 248 4.57 14.95 17.85
N ALA A 249 5.42 14.01 18.28
CA ALA A 249 6.23 13.19 17.36
C ALA A 249 5.40 12.31 16.43
N ARG A 250 4.33 11.66 16.94
CA ARG A 250 3.36 10.91 16.12
C ARG A 250 2.69 11.83 15.10
N THR A 251 2.25 13.01 15.50
CA THR A 251 1.59 13.98 14.59
C THR A 251 2.53 14.41 13.47
N LEU A 252 3.79 14.72 13.77
CA LEU A 252 4.80 15.04 12.75
C LEU A 252 5.06 13.86 11.80
N THR A 253 5.13 12.63 12.33
CA THR A 253 5.28 11.40 11.55
C THR A 253 4.08 11.21 10.58
N THR A 254 2.85 11.30 11.10
CA THR A 254 1.62 11.19 10.32
C THR A 254 1.49 12.29 9.26
N TYR A 255 1.93 13.53 9.52
CA TYR A 255 1.93 14.58 8.50
C TYR A 255 2.89 14.30 7.34
N HIS A 256 4.07 13.74 7.60
CA HIS A 256 4.97 13.31 6.51
C HIS A 256 4.39 12.12 5.75
N TYR A 257 3.71 11.19 6.43
CA TYR A 257 3.00 10.09 5.80
C TYR A 257 1.87 10.57 4.87
N HIS A 258 1.02 11.50 5.32
CA HIS A 258 0.00 12.14 4.49
C HIS A 258 0.59 12.89 3.30
N TRP A 259 1.73 13.57 3.50
CA TRP A 259 2.46 14.23 2.42
C TRP A 259 2.93 13.23 1.36
N LEU A 260 3.55 12.11 1.77
CA LEU A 260 3.97 11.04 0.87
C LEU A 260 2.76 10.47 0.09
N ILE A 261 1.64 10.23 0.77
CA ILE A 261 0.41 9.73 0.11
C ILE A 261 -0.07 10.72 -0.96
N LEU A 262 -0.22 12.01 -0.62
CA LEU A 262 -0.83 13.00 -1.51
C LEU A 262 0.10 13.54 -2.60
N LYS A 263 1.43 13.51 -2.40
CA LYS A 263 2.41 14.16 -3.28
C LYS A 263 3.33 13.19 -4.04
N GLU A 264 3.53 11.97 -3.53
CA GLU A 264 4.37 10.97 -4.19
C GLU A 264 3.53 9.77 -4.65
N PHE A 265 2.72 9.17 -3.76
CA PHE A 265 2.04 7.90 -4.06
C PHE A 265 0.81 8.05 -4.95
N LEU A 266 -0.20 8.83 -4.52
CA LEU A 266 -1.48 8.93 -5.22
C LEU A 266 -1.36 9.47 -6.67
N PRO A 267 -0.50 10.47 -6.98
CA PRO A 267 -0.28 10.93 -8.35
C PRO A 267 0.18 9.84 -9.33
N LEU A 268 0.86 8.78 -8.85
CA LEU A 268 1.31 7.67 -9.71
C LEU A 268 0.16 6.84 -10.30
N PHE A 269 -1.02 6.85 -9.67
CA PHE A 269 -2.16 6.02 -10.07
C PHE A 269 -3.29 6.80 -10.72
N VAL A 270 -3.67 7.94 -10.13
CA VAL A 270 -4.79 8.76 -10.63
C VAL A 270 -4.34 9.99 -11.41
N GLY A 271 -3.03 10.27 -11.45
CA GLY A 271 -2.45 11.46 -12.04
C GLY A 271 -2.60 12.71 -11.17
N GLN A 272 -1.62 13.61 -11.24
CA GLN A 272 -1.66 14.89 -10.53
C GLN A 272 -2.96 15.69 -10.78
N PRO A 273 -3.52 15.78 -12.02
CA PRO A 273 -4.76 16.52 -12.26
C PRO A 273 -5.98 16.01 -11.48
N MET A 274 -6.05 14.70 -11.17
CA MET A 274 -7.14 14.15 -10.35
C MET A 274 -6.94 14.49 -8.87
N VAL A 275 -5.69 14.44 -8.38
CA VAL A 275 -5.35 14.84 -7.01
C VAL A 275 -5.69 16.31 -6.79
N ASP A 276 -5.27 17.19 -7.70
CA ASP A 276 -5.53 18.63 -7.61
C ASP A 276 -7.03 18.92 -7.66
N ARG A 277 -7.78 18.27 -8.58
CA ARG A 277 -9.23 18.39 -8.66
C ARG A 277 -9.92 18.01 -7.36
N ILE A 278 -9.58 16.87 -6.76
CA ILE A 278 -10.20 16.42 -5.50
C ILE A 278 -9.88 17.39 -4.34
N LEU A 279 -8.70 18.01 -4.36
CA LEU A 279 -8.32 19.02 -3.36
C LEU A 279 -9.01 20.38 -3.55
N SER A 280 -9.35 20.78 -4.78
CA SER A 280 -10.01 22.06 -5.07
C SER A 280 -11.54 21.99 -5.12
N GLU A 281 -12.10 20.91 -5.68
CA GLU A 281 -13.54 20.72 -5.92
C GLU A 281 -14.19 19.76 -4.92
N GLY A 282 -13.39 18.98 -4.18
CA GLY A 282 -13.85 17.99 -3.22
C GLY A 282 -14.11 16.59 -3.78
N ARG A 283 -14.73 15.73 -2.97
CA ARG A 283 -15.09 14.34 -3.32
C ARG A 283 -16.50 14.33 -3.92
N ARG A 284 -16.75 13.47 -4.93
CA ARG A 284 -18.09 13.33 -5.57
C ARG A 284 -18.93 12.17 -5.02
N PHE A 285 -18.36 10.96 -4.94
CA PHE A 285 -19.13 9.74 -4.65
C PHE A 285 -19.07 9.32 -3.18
N TYR A 286 -17.88 9.38 -2.57
CA TYR A 286 -17.68 9.07 -1.16
C TYR A 286 -17.49 10.39 -0.39
N THR A 287 -18.60 10.98 0.06
CA THR A 287 -18.67 12.34 0.63
C THR A 287 -18.85 12.39 2.15
N VAL A 288 -18.94 11.23 2.82
CA VAL A 288 -19.14 11.09 4.27
C VAL A 288 -18.21 11.98 5.11
N LYS A 289 -18.70 12.42 6.27
CA LYS A 289 -17.90 13.19 7.24
C LYS A 289 -16.83 12.30 7.87
N LYS A 290 -15.84 12.92 8.52
CA LYS A 290 -14.70 12.21 9.12
C LYS A 290 -15.13 11.26 10.24
N ASP A 291 -16.11 11.68 11.03
CA ASP A 291 -16.74 10.96 12.14
C ASP A 291 -17.82 9.96 11.69
N GLU A 292 -18.11 9.89 10.40
CA GLU A 292 -19.06 8.97 9.75
C GLU A 292 -18.36 8.03 8.75
N ALA A 293 -17.02 8.11 8.65
CA ALA A 293 -16.26 7.38 7.65
C ALA A 293 -16.15 5.88 7.99
N VAL A 294 -16.26 5.03 6.96
CA VAL A 294 -16.04 3.58 7.02
C VAL A 294 -15.36 3.12 5.73
N ILE A 295 -14.58 2.04 5.75
CA ILE A 295 -13.98 1.52 4.51
C ILE A 295 -15.07 0.88 3.62
N PRO A 296 -15.23 1.32 2.36
CA PRO A 296 -16.16 0.67 1.44
C PRO A 296 -15.58 -0.64 0.90
N VAL A 297 -16.40 -1.69 0.82
CA VAL A 297 -15.98 -2.98 0.27
C VAL A 297 -15.66 -2.94 -1.22
N GLU A 298 -16.19 -1.99 -1.98
CA GLU A 298 -15.78 -1.75 -3.36
C GLU A 298 -14.33 -1.25 -3.44
N PHE A 299 -13.88 -0.48 -2.45
CA PHE A 299 -12.50 0.00 -2.37
C PHE A 299 -11.54 -1.11 -1.93
N GLN A 300 -11.75 -1.70 -0.74
CA GLN A 300 -10.90 -2.76 -0.18
C GLN A 300 -10.97 -4.08 -0.98
N GLY A 301 -12.16 -4.44 -1.45
CA GLY A 301 -12.43 -5.71 -2.10
C GLY A 301 -12.03 -5.74 -3.58
N ALA A 302 -12.23 -4.64 -4.31
CA ALA A 302 -11.94 -4.56 -5.74
C ALA A 302 -10.83 -3.54 -6.06
N THR A 303 -11.08 -2.25 -5.85
CA THR A 303 -10.20 -1.18 -6.36
C THR A 303 -8.76 -1.32 -5.86
N TYR A 304 -8.53 -1.31 -4.55
CA TYR A 304 -7.18 -1.27 -3.99
C TYR A 304 -6.40 -2.58 -4.15
N ARG A 305 -7.06 -3.66 -4.62
CA ARG A 305 -6.42 -4.94 -4.94
C ARG A 305 -5.64 -4.94 -6.25
N PHE A 306 -5.61 -3.83 -7.01
CA PHE A 306 -4.75 -3.69 -8.20
C PHE A 306 -3.27 -3.95 -7.87
N GLY A 307 -2.84 -3.68 -6.63
CA GLY A 307 -1.46 -3.85 -6.18
C GLY A 307 -0.89 -5.26 -6.37
N HIS A 308 -1.74 -6.29 -6.37
CA HIS A 308 -1.32 -7.67 -6.58
C HIS A 308 -0.73 -7.93 -7.99
N SER A 309 -1.17 -7.18 -9.00
CA SER A 309 -0.62 -7.26 -10.37
C SER A 309 0.76 -6.61 -10.47
N MET A 310 1.06 -5.65 -9.59
CA MET A 310 2.35 -4.93 -9.55
C MET A 310 3.50 -5.72 -8.89
N VAL A 311 3.23 -6.84 -8.22
CA VAL A 311 4.26 -7.66 -7.54
C VAL A 311 5.14 -8.36 -8.58
N ARG A 312 6.46 -8.36 -8.39
CA ARG A 312 7.42 -9.12 -9.21
C ARG A 312 7.55 -10.57 -8.70
N PRO A 313 7.92 -11.55 -9.55
CA PRO A 313 8.21 -12.90 -9.07
C PRO A 313 9.45 -12.95 -8.17
N SER A 314 10.45 -12.08 -8.43
CA SER A 314 11.69 -11.98 -7.66
C SER A 314 12.16 -10.54 -7.50
N TYR A 315 12.99 -10.33 -6.47
CA TYR A 315 13.63 -9.05 -6.15
C TYR A 315 15.09 -9.25 -5.76
N ARG A 316 15.89 -8.20 -5.98
CA ARG A 316 17.17 -8.01 -5.31
C ARG A 316 16.90 -7.25 -4.02
N ALA A 317 16.92 -7.93 -2.89
CA ALA A 317 16.57 -7.35 -1.61
C ALA A 317 17.58 -6.28 -1.15
N ASN A 318 18.86 -6.54 -1.38
CA ASN A 318 19.96 -5.66 -1.00
C ASN A 318 21.22 -5.95 -1.86
N LEU A 319 22.29 -5.18 -1.64
CA LEU A 319 23.54 -5.28 -2.41
C LEU A 319 24.68 -6.04 -1.73
N ALA A 320 24.53 -6.44 -0.46
CA ALA A 320 25.65 -6.96 0.34
C ALA A 320 25.28 -7.99 1.43
N GLY A 321 24.04 -8.48 1.45
CA GLY A 321 23.57 -9.36 2.52
C GLY A 321 24.07 -10.80 2.40
N ASP A 322 24.29 -11.31 1.20
CA ASP A 322 24.66 -12.71 0.98
C ASP A 322 26.19 -12.84 0.97
N GLN A 323 26.78 -12.88 2.18
CA GLN A 323 28.24 -12.91 2.39
C GLN A 323 28.98 -11.74 1.73
N GLY A 324 28.37 -10.55 1.74
CA GLY A 324 28.90 -9.35 1.06
C GLY A 324 28.47 -9.22 -0.41
N GLN A 325 27.77 -10.21 -0.97
CA GLN A 325 27.16 -10.14 -2.30
C GLN A 325 25.69 -9.71 -2.24
N PRO A 326 25.08 -9.26 -3.36
CA PRO A 326 23.67 -8.91 -3.40
C PRO A 326 22.75 -10.10 -3.14
N PHE A 327 21.82 -9.97 -2.20
CA PHE A 327 20.82 -11.00 -1.95
C PHE A 327 19.68 -10.91 -2.98
N PHE A 328 19.52 -11.96 -3.79
CA PHE A 328 18.43 -12.14 -4.75
C PHE A 328 17.54 -13.30 -4.32
N ALA A 329 16.22 -13.10 -4.35
CA ALA A 329 15.27 -14.11 -3.90
C ALA A 329 13.91 -13.95 -4.60
N MET A 330 13.15 -15.03 -4.62
CA MET A 330 11.73 -15.03 -5.00
C MET A 330 10.92 -14.26 -3.95
N ILE A 331 9.79 -13.67 -4.31
CA ILE A 331 8.90 -13.07 -3.30
C ILE A 331 8.41 -14.14 -2.31
N PHE A 332 7.99 -15.28 -2.85
CA PHE A 332 7.69 -16.52 -2.15
C PHE A 332 8.20 -17.71 -2.97
N ASP A 333 8.69 -18.74 -2.30
CA ASP A 333 9.11 -20.02 -2.86
C ASP A 333 8.75 -21.13 -1.87
N PRO A 334 7.92 -22.13 -2.23
CA PRO A 334 7.59 -23.25 -1.35
C PRO A 334 8.80 -23.99 -0.77
N ALA A 335 9.96 -23.96 -1.44
CA ALA A 335 11.20 -24.53 -0.90
C ALA A 335 11.67 -23.85 0.40
N GLY A 336 11.24 -22.61 0.66
CA GLY A 336 11.52 -21.85 1.89
C GLY A 336 10.68 -22.27 3.11
N ASP A 337 9.71 -23.17 2.96
CA ASP A 337 8.83 -23.59 4.05
C ASP A 337 9.61 -24.29 5.17
N GLY A 338 9.42 -23.82 6.41
CA GLY A 338 10.08 -24.37 7.61
C GLY A 338 11.56 -24.00 7.78
N GLN A 339 12.16 -23.23 6.86
CA GLN A 339 13.55 -22.78 6.98
C GLN A 339 13.69 -21.63 8.00
N ALA A 340 14.77 -21.65 8.80
CA ALA A 340 15.08 -20.57 9.75
C ALA A 340 15.56 -19.28 9.05
N ASP A 341 16.24 -19.41 7.90
CA ASP A 341 16.54 -18.32 6.96
C ASP A 341 16.04 -18.71 5.55
N PRO A 342 14.76 -18.47 5.25
CA PRO A 342 14.15 -18.86 3.98
C PRO A 342 14.90 -18.34 2.75
N VAL A 343 14.98 -19.18 1.71
CA VAL A 343 15.51 -18.80 0.38
C VAL A 343 14.68 -17.72 -0.34
N ASP A 344 13.46 -17.43 0.14
CA ASP A 344 12.58 -16.38 -0.37
C ASP A 344 12.50 -15.15 0.56
N LEU A 345 11.65 -14.19 0.20
CA LEU A 345 11.47 -12.92 0.91
C LEU A 345 10.31 -12.92 1.92
N ARG A 346 9.81 -14.07 2.36
CA ARG A 346 8.81 -14.13 3.44
C ARG A 346 9.34 -13.48 4.73
N GLY A 347 8.43 -12.93 5.54
CA GLY A 347 8.76 -12.50 6.90
C GLY A 347 8.71 -13.64 7.90
N GLY A 348 8.64 -13.33 9.20
CA GLY A 348 8.72 -14.32 10.27
C GLY A 348 10.10 -15.00 10.42
N ALA A 349 11.17 -14.38 9.90
CA ALA A 349 12.53 -14.93 9.90
C ALA A 349 13.58 -13.81 10.06
N ARG A 350 14.74 -14.15 10.62
CA ARG A 350 15.88 -13.23 10.83
C ARG A 350 17.18 -13.93 10.46
N ALA A 351 18.00 -13.27 9.65
CA ALA A 351 19.38 -13.65 9.39
C ALA A 351 20.17 -12.45 8.85
N PRO A 352 21.51 -12.45 8.87
CA PRO A 352 22.34 -11.32 8.46
C PRO A 352 22.00 -10.73 7.08
N ARG A 353 21.55 -11.57 6.13
CA ARG A 353 21.15 -11.15 4.77
C ARG A 353 19.76 -10.51 4.69
N ARG A 354 18.94 -10.60 5.74
CA ARG A 354 17.51 -10.24 5.74
C ARG A 354 17.27 -8.76 6.08
N PHE A 355 17.73 -7.88 5.21
CA PHE A 355 17.50 -6.44 5.27
C PHE A 355 17.24 -5.87 3.88
N ILE A 356 16.67 -4.67 3.82
CA ILE A 356 16.31 -4.00 2.56
C ILE A 356 17.34 -2.93 2.20
N GLY A 357 17.99 -3.10 1.06
CA GLY A 357 18.71 -2.03 0.38
C GLY A 357 17.72 -1.17 -0.39
N TRP A 358 17.22 -0.10 0.24
CA TRP A 358 16.16 0.76 -0.30
C TRP A 358 16.40 1.25 -1.72
N GLN A 359 17.65 1.39 -2.14
CA GLN A 359 18.04 1.75 -3.51
C GLN A 359 17.58 0.77 -4.59
N THR A 360 17.28 -0.49 -4.26
CA THR A 360 16.72 -1.44 -5.24
C THR A 360 15.20 -1.24 -5.41
N PHE A 361 14.54 -0.59 -4.44
CA PHE A 361 13.09 -0.39 -4.38
C PHE A 361 12.65 1.04 -4.72
N PHE A 362 13.44 2.06 -4.40
CA PHE A 362 13.15 3.48 -4.67
C PHE A 362 14.30 4.13 -5.44
N ASN A 363 14.01 5.20 -6.17
CA ASN A 363 15.01 5.87 -7.01
C ASN A 363 15.81 6.92 -6.21
N PHE A 364 17.08 6.63 -5.93
CA PHE A 364 18.03 7.57 -5.32
C PHE A 364 19.01 8.18 -6.33
N GLY A 365 18.84 7.91 -7.63
CA GLY A 365 19.71 8.43 -8.70
C GLY A 365 21.00 7.63 -8.94
N ASP A 366 21.13 6.45 -8.33
CA ASP A 366 22.29 5.56 -8.42
C ASP A 366 22.17 4.47 -9.51
N GLY A 367 20.99 4.33 -10.14
CA GLY A 367 20.70 3.31 -11.15
C GLY A 367 20.34 1.93 -10.58
N GLU A 368 20.31 1.77 -9.25
CA GLU A 368 20.06 0.47 -8.61
C GLU A 368 18.57 0.11 -8.54
N VAL A 369 17.68 1.09 -8.69
CA VAL A 369 16.23 0.92 -8.65
C VAL A 369 15.73 -0.07 -9.71
N LYS A 370 14.71 -0.85 -9.37
CA LYS A 370 14.01 -1.74 -10.30
C LYS A 370 12.53 -1.37 -10.40
N PRO A 371 11.89 -1.50 -11.58
CA PRO A 371 10.47 -1.22 -11.75
C PRO A 371 9.62 -2.31 -11.10
N ASN A 372 8.38 -1.99 -10.75
CA ASN A 372 7.39 -3.01 -10.43
C ASN A 372 6.77 -3.60 -11.73
N LYS A 373 5.77 -4.47 -11.60
CA LYS A 373 4.98 -4.98 -12.72
C LYS A 373 3.82 -4.03 -13.04
N ARG A 374 3.25 -4.13 -14.24
CA ARG A 374 2.11 -3.31 -14.67
C ARG A 374 0.87 -3.62 -13.83
N ILE A 375 -0.09 -2.70 -13.86
CA ILE A 375 -1.46 -3.00 -13.46
C ILE A 375 -2.16 -3.54 -14.70
N ASP A 376 -2.33 -4.86 -14.78
CA ASP A 376 -3.16 -5.52 -15.79
C ASP A 376 -3.82 -6.79 -15.21
N THR A 377 -4.19 -7.76 -16.04
CA THR A 377 -4.84 -9.00 -15.59
C THR A 377 -3.85 -10.10 -15.18
N ARG A 378 -2.54 -9.86 -15.32
CA ARG A 378 -1.50 -10.83 -14.96
C ARG A 378 -1.05 -10.65 -13.52
N ILE A 379 -0.85 -11.79 -12.87
CA ILE A 379 -0.38 -11.93 -11.50
C ILE A 379 0.88 -12.79 -11.56
N SER A 380 1.95 -12.36 -10.89
CA SER A 380 3.21 -13.12 -10.85
C SER A 380 3.00 -14.51 -10.27
N THR A 381 3.55 -15.54 -10.92
CA THR A 381 3.31 -16.97 -10.62
C THR A 381 3.56 -17.37 -9.15
N PRO A 382 4.54 -16.81 -8.41
CA PRO A 382 4.71 -17.09 -6.98
C PRO A 382 3.49 -16.77 -6.11
N LEU A 383 2.62 -15.84 -6.51
CA LEU A 383 1.41 -15.47 -5.75
C LEU A 383 0.27 -16.51 -5.88
N PHE A 384 0.46 -17.56 -6.67
CA PHE A 384 -0.45 -18.71 -6.74
C PHE A 384 -0.18 -19.75 -5.64
N HIS A 385 0.95 -19.64 -4.94
CA HIS A 385 1.36 -20.51 -3.83
C HIS A 385 1.85 -19.66 -2.65
N LEU A 386 0.93 -18.92 -2.01
CA LEU A 386 1.27 -18.14 -0.81
C LEU A 386 1.71 -19.07 0.34
N PRO A 387 2.78 -18.73 1.08
CA PRO A 387 3.18 -19.50 2.25
C PRO A 387 2.18 -19.29 3.39
N LEU A 388 1.97 -20.31 4.22
CA LEU A 388 0.91 -20.31 5.23
C LEU A 388 1.04 -19.17 6.25
N ASN A 389 2.26 -18.68 6.54
CA ASN A 389 2.50 -17.56 7.43
C ASN A 389 2.15 -16.19 6.83
N ALA A 390 2.04 -16.08 5.50
CA ALA A 390 1.53 -14.88 4.82
C ALA A 390 -0.01 -14.89 4.65
N LEU A 391 -0.71 -15.87 5.26
CA LEU A 391 -2.17 -15.91 5.29
C LEU A 391 -2.67 -15.41 6.64
N ALA A 392 -3.24 -14.20 6.68
CA ALA A 392 -3.86 -13.64 7.89
C ALA A 392 -4.96 -14.55 8.50
N PHE A 393 -5.59 -15.42 7.68
CA PHE A 393 -6.51 -16.46 8.14
C PHE A 393 -6.21 -17.79 7.45
N PRO A 394 -5.92 -18.87 8.21
CA PRO A 394 -5.71 -20.20 7.64
C PRO A 394 -7.03 -20.76 7.09
N GLY A 395 -6.96 -21.32 5.88
CA GLY A 395 -8.12 -21.88 5.17
C GLY A 395 -8.38 -21.23 3.81
N GLY A 396 -9.14 -21.95 2.98
CA GLY A 396 -9.36 -21.59 1.57
C GLY A 396 -8.13 -21.83 0.68
N PRO A 397 -8.13 -21.34 -0.56
CA PRO A 397 -7.04 -21.54 -1.51
C PRO A 397 -5.76 -20.78 -1.14
N LEU A 398 -4.60 -21.34 -1.51
CA LEU A 398 -3.30 -20.68 -1.42
C LEU A 398 -3.11 -19.62 -2.53
N ALA A 399 -3.82 -19.73 -3.66
CA ALA A 399 -3.66 -18.80 -4.77
C ALA A 399 -4.35 -17.46 -4.49
N LEU A 400 -3.56 -16.38 -4.43
CA LEU A 400 -4.04 -15.03 -4.17
C LEU A 400 -5.19 -14.58 -5.11
N PRO A 401 -5.19 -14.91 -6.43
CA PRO A 401 -6.29 -14.53 -7.31
C PRO A 401 -7.61 -15.23 -6.95
N GLN A 402 -7.57 -16.50 -6.56
CA GLN A 402 -8.76 -17.21 -6.05
C GLN A 402 -9.28 -16.55 -4.76
N ARG A 403 -8.39 -16.16 -3.85
CA ARG A 403 -8.76 -15.43 -2.62
C ARG A 403 -9.38 -14.06 -2.94
N ASN A 404 -8.89 -13.35 -3.94
CA ASN A 404 -9.48 -12.08 -4.38
C ASN A 404 -10.89 -12.27 -4.95
N LEU A 405 -11.06 -13.21 -5.88
CA LEU A 405 -12.34 -13.47 -6.55
C LEU A 405 -13.40 -14.01 -5.57
N LEU A 406 -13.04 -14.93 -4.67
CA LEU A 406 -13.95 -15.39 -3.63
C LEU A 406 -14.32 -14.28 -2.63
N ARG A 407 -13.45 -13.30 -2.39
CA ARG A 407 -13.79 -12.13 -1.55
C ARG A 407 -14.80 -11.21 -2.23
N HIS A 408 -14.85 -11.17 -3.57
CA HIS A 408 -15.92 -10.45 -4.29
C HIS A 408 -17.30 -11.07 -4.08
N LEU A 409 -17.38 -12.42 -3.94
CA LEU A 409 -18.61 -13.09 -3.50
C LEU A 409 -18.93 -12.82 -2.03
N THR A 410 -17.93 -12.84 -1.15
CA THR A 410 -18.11 -12.51 0.28
C THR A 410 -18.74 -11.13 0.43
N TRP A 411 -18.21 -10.12 -0.25
CA TRP A 411 -18.74 -8.76 -0.18
C TRP A 411 -19.94 -8.49 -1.08
N GLN A 412 -20.41 -9.47 -1.86
CA GLN A 412 -21.54 -9.32 -2.77
C GLN A 412 -21.35 -8.07 -3.66
N LEU A 413 -20.16 -7.92 -4.24
CA LEU A 413 -19.81 -6.71 -4.97
C LEU A 413 -20.65 -6.57 -6.24
N PRO A 414 -21.05 -5.35 -6.63
CA PRO A 414 -21.63 -5.12 -7.94
C PRO A 414 -20.63 -5.41 -9.08
N SER A 415 -21.14 -5.65 -10.29
CA SER A 415 -20.29 -5.78 -11.47
C SER A 415 -19.66 -4.44 -11.84
N GLY A 416 -18.45 -4.47 -12.42
CA GLY A 416 -17.76 -3.24 -12.86
C GLY A 416 -18.59 -2.43 -13.86
N GLN A 417 -19.36 -3.09 -14.73
CA GLN A 417 -20.27 -2.43 -15.66
C GLN A 417 -21.48 -1.79 -14.97
N ALA A 418 -21.93 -2.29 -13.82
CA ALA A 418 -22.98 -1.66 -13.02
C ALA A 418 -22.44 -0.40 -12.33
N ILE A 419 -21.26 -0.49 -11.71
CA ILE A 419 -20.58 0.66 -11.06
C ILE A 419 -20.28 1.76 -12.08
N ALA A 420 -19.80 1.40 -13.27
CA ALA A 420 -19.47 2.38 -14.33
C ALA A 420 -20.69 3.08 -14.96
N ARG A 421 -21.93 2.68 -14.63
CA ARG A 421 -23.17 3.33 -15.08
C ARG A 421 -23.82 4.21 -14.00
N ALA A 422 -23.34 4.14 -12.76
CA ALA A 422 -23.81 4.96 -11.63
C ALA A 422 -23.00 6.26 -11.50
#